data_AF-A0A2C9LE33-F1
#
_entry.id   AF-A0A2C9LE33-F1
#
_cell.length_a   1.000
_cell.length_b   1.000
_cell.length_c   1.000
_cell.angle_alpha   90.00
_cell.angle_beta   90.00
_cell.angle_gamma   90.00
#
_symmetry.space_group_name_H-M   'P 1'
#
loop_
_entity.id
_entity.type
_entity.pdbx_description
1 polymer ?
#
loop_
_entity_poly.entity_id
_entity_poly.type
_entity_poly.pdbx_seq_one_letter_code
_entity_poly.pdbx_strand_id
1 'polypeptide(L)'
;YGPGEHTNLFEHVLNALEYKDYNQFEVQLEIAQNTIHHLVGGRNKYSMSNLDYASYDPIFFLHHANVDRIYTIYERLYGSARINSFDVQTFMKPMDPFSWETNPFNITKDQSKPKSTFTFKHSPLGYKYQDLTLNGLDSMALQKLIKERKKKPRAFAVFRLNSFRTSAEIKVQVCIPTSNAGTNNYCEYAGAFFLLGGPLEMPWAFSNPYYFEVTKTVQRMKLPLDGNYRIEAEIYSVNGARLPDYFLPHPFVSFRPGSEDKD
;
A
#
# COMPACT_ATOMS: atom_id res chain seq x y z
N TYR A 1 -16.72 6.11 -18.48
CA TYR A 1 -15.29 6.33 -18.25
C TYR A 1 -15.15 7.53 -17.34
N GLY A 2 -14.90 7.30 -16.06
CA GLY A 2 -14.68 8.36 -15.08
C GLY A 2 -13.24 8.89 -15.07
N PRO A 3 -12.98 10.09 -14.55
CA PRO A 3 -11.63 10.60 -14.31
C PRO A 3 -10.82 9.62 -13.43
N GLY A 4 -9.58 9.30 -13.82
CA GLY A 4 -8.65 8.53 -13.01
C GLY A 4 -8.72 7.00 -13.12
N GLU A 5 -9.64 6.44 -13.93
CA GLU A 5 -9.63 5.02 -14.30
C GLU A 5 -8.28 4.63 -14.94
N HIS A 6 -7.71 3.49 -14.53
CA HIS A 6 -6.41 2.95 -14.99
C HIS A 6 -5.15 3.75 -14.64
N THR A 7 -5.24 4.74 -13.75
CA THR A 7 -4.03 5.35 -13.18
C THR A 7 -3.33 4.38 -12.23
N ASN A 8 -2.00 4.48 -12.12
CA ASN A 8 -1.24 3.64 -11.18
C ASN A 8 -1.72 3.82 -9.73
N LEU A 9 -2.10 5.05 -9.34
CA LEU A 9 -2.67 5.34 -8.03
C LEU A 9 -3.99 4.58 -7.78
N PHE A 10 -4.91 4.62 -8.76
CA PHE A 10 -6.15 3.88 -8.66
C PHE A 10 -5.92 2.37 -8.61
N GLU A 11 -5.00 1.85 -9.41
CA GLU A 11 -4.65 0.42 -9.41
C GLU A 11 -4.05 -0.02 -8.06
N HIS A 12 -3.20 0.81 -7.42
CA HIS A 12 -2.66 0.50 -6.08
C HIS A 12 -3.77 0.42 -5.02
N VAL A 13 -4.66 1.42 -4.98
CA VAL A 13 -5.80 1.43 -4.04
C VAL A 13 -6.75 0.26 -4.31
N LEU A 14 -7.07 0.01 -5.58
CA LEU A 14 -7.95 -1.10 -5.96
C LEU A 14 -7.33 -2.44 -5.59
N ASN A 15 -6.02 -2.63 -5.81
CA ASN A 15 -5.30 -3.84 -5.42
C ASN A 15 -5.31 -4.04 -3.89
N ALA A 16 -5.21 -2.98 -3.09
CA ALA A 16 -5.39 -3.07 -1.64
C ALA A 16 -6.80 -3.58 -1.28
N LEU A 17 -7.83 -2.96 -1.87
CA LEU A 17 -9.24 -3.31 -1.64
C LEU A 17 -9.61 -4.71 -2.11
N GLU A 18 -8.77 -5.42 -2.87
CA GLU A 18 -9.04 -6.81 -3.23
C GLU A 18 -8.83 -7.79 -2.07
N TYR A 19 -8.04 -7.43 -1.06
CA TYR A 19 -7.74 -8.32 0.06
C TYR A 19 -8.84 -8.25 1.12
N LYS A 20 -9.39 -9.41 1.48
CA LYS A 20 -10.41 -9.55 2.53
C LYS A 20 -9.83 -9.61 3.95
N ASP A 21 -8.55 -9.98 4.04
CA ASP A 21 -7.80 -10.02 5.28
C ASP A 21 -7.27 -8.62 5.59
N TYR A 22 -7.53 -8.14 6.80
CA TYR A 22 -7.15 -6.79 7.20
C TYR A 22 -5.63 -6.57 7.15
N ASN A 23 -4.85 -7.54 7.64
CA ASN A 23 -3.40 -7.41 7.72
C ASN A 23 -2.78 -7.34 6.31
N GLN A 24 -3.37 -8.01 5.32
CA GLN A 24 -2.89 -7.91 3.94
C GLN A 24 -3.39 -6.64 3.23
N PHE A 25 -4.62 -6.19 3.54
CA PHE A 25 -5.16 -4.93 3.05
C PHE A 25 -4.33 -3.73 3.54
N GLU A 26 -3.96 -3.72 4.82
CA GLU A 26 -3.23 -2.64 5.46
C GLU A 26 -1.86 -2.40 4.82
N VAL A 27 -1.04 -3.45 4.65
CA VAL A 27 0.25 -3.37 3.94
C VAL A 27 0.10 -2.75 2.56
N GLN A 28 -0.94 -3.13 1.82
CA GLN A 28 -1.15 -2.63 0.46
C GLN A 28 -1.62 -1.17 0.45
N LEU A 29 -2.49 -0.79 1.40
CA LEU A 29 -2.99 0.57 1.53
C LEU A 29 -1.88 1.53 1.99
N GLU A 30 -1.02 1.11 2.92
CA GLU A 30 0.09 1.93 3.39
C GLU A 30 1.08 2.26 2.26
N ILE A 31 1.40 1.27 1.42
CA ILE A 31 2.26 1.54 0.25
C ILE A 31 1.53 2.37 -0.81
N ALA A 32 0.22 2.16 -1.01
CA ALA A 32 -0.56 2.98 -1.92
C ALA A 32 -0.55 4.46 -1.49
N GLN A 33 -0.77 4.75 -0.20
CA GLN A 33 -0.86 6.11 0.31
C GLN A 33 0.50 6.83 0.33
N ASN A 34 1.61 6.11 0.54
CA ASN A 34 2.97 6.64 0.40
C ASN A 34 3.26 7.28 -0.97
N THR A 35 2.52 6.87 -2.02
CA THR A 35 2.69 7.44 -3.36
C THR A 35 2.37 8.94 -3.39
N ILE A 36 1.33 9.39 -2.68
CA ILE A 36 0.99 10.82 -2.63
C ILE A 36 2.02 11.61 -1.81
N HIS A 37 2.48 11.05 -0.69
CA HIS A 37 3.57 11.62 0.10
C HIS A 37 4.79 11.94 -0.77
N HIS A 38 5.22 10.96 -1.57
CA HIS A 38 6.37 11.14 -2.45
C HIS A 38 6.10 12.14 -3.58
N LEU A 39 4.98 12.00 -4.30
CA LEU A 39 4.69 12.84 -5.47
C LEU A 39 4.48 14.32 -5.10
N VAL A 40 3.84 14.59 -3.97
CA VAL A 40 3.63 15.96 -3.47
C VAL A 40 4.90 16.53 -2.84
N GLY A 41 5.60 15.73 -2.04
CA GLY A 41 6.79 16.19 -1.32
C GLY A 41 8.03 16.38 -2.20
N GLY A 42 8.13 15.57 -3.26
CA GLY A 42 9.24 15.60 -4.21
C GLY A 42 10.58 15.37 -3.51
N ARG A 43 11.61 16.14 -3.90
CA ARG A 43 12.97 16.05 -3.33
C ARG A 43 13.21 16.98 -2.15
N ASN A 44 12.18 17.66 -1.66
CA ASN A 44 12.35 18.63 -0.59
C ASN A 44 12.48 17.90 0.76
N LYS A 45 13.41 18.37 1.61
CA LYS A 45 13.64 17.82 2.94
C LYS A 45 12.46 18.06 3.88
N TYR A 46 11.86 19.25 3.81
CA TYR A 46 10.79 19.72 4.70
C TYR A 46 9.45 19.67 3.97
N SER A 47 9.01 18.47 3.62
CA SER A 47 7.79 18.28 2.83
C SER A 47 7.12 16.94 3.11
N MET A 48 6.02 16.69 2.39
CA MET A 48 5.24 15.44 2.44
C MET A 48 6.04 14.15 2.20
N SER A 49 7.23 14.23 1.61
CA SER A 49 8.09 13.07 1.31
C SER A 49 9.01 12.70 2.48
N ASN A 50 8.95 13.42 3.61
CA ASN A 50 9.74 13.13 4.81
C ASN A 50 8.81 12.93 6.00
N LEU A 51 8.88 11.74 6.63
CA LEU A 51 8.02 11.38 7.77
C LEU A 51 8.07 12.41 8.91
N ASP A 52 9.26 12.96 9.19
CA ASP A 52 9.48 13.87 10.32
C ASP A 52 8.79 15.24 10.13
N TYR A 53 8.50 15.60 8.88
CA TYR A 53 7.98 16.93 8.50
C TYR A 53 6.64 16.89 7.76
N ALA A 54 6.18 15.74 7.31
CA ALA A 54 4.99 15.64 6.46
C ALA A 54 3.75 16.29 7.10
N SER A 55 3.57 16.13 8.41
CA SER A 55 2.42 16.68 9.15
C SER A 55 2.35 18.22 9.22
N TYR A 56 3.43 18.92 8.86
CA TYR A 56 3.45 20.39 8.83
C TYR A 56 2.83 20.97 7.54
N ASP A 57 2.67 20.15 6.50
CA ASP A 57 1.99 20.55 5.26
C ASP A 57 0.48 20.27 5.42
N PRO A 58 -0.42 21.27 5.25
CA PRO A 58 -1.87 21.06 5.38
C PRO A 58 -2.44 19.97 4.44
N ILE A 59 -1.78 19.70 3.31
CA ILE A 59 -2.16 18.63 2.39
C ILE A 59 -2.11 17.26 3.08
N PHE A 60 -1.26 17.08 4.09
CA PHE A 60 -1.20 15.87 4.92
C PHE A 60 -2.56 15.45 5.43
N PHE A 61 -3.29 16.38 6.05
CA PHE A 61 -4.59 16.08 6.65
C PHE A 61 -5.66 15.82 5.60
N LEU A 62 -5.62 16.52 4.45
CA LEU A 62 -6.55 16.28 3.33
C LEU A 62 -6.31 14.90 2.69
N HIS A 63 -5.03 14.52 2.51
CA HIS A 63 -4.64 13.21 2.02
C HIS A 63 -5.09 12.10 3.00
N HIS A 64 -4.79 12.23 4.28
CA HIS A 64 -5.18 11.22 5.28
C HIS A 64 -6.69 11.13 5.52
N ALA A 65 -7.45 12.22 5.31
CA ALA A 65 -8.91 12.14 5.26
C ALA A 65 -9.39 11.24 4.10
N ASN A 66 -8.73 11.26 2.94
CA ASN A 66 -9.05 10.35 1.85
C ASN A 66 -8.56 8.91 2.13
N VAL A 67 -7.42 8.72 2.81
CA VAL A 67 -6.96 7.38 3.24
C VAL A 67 -7.95 6.74 4.20
N ASP A 68 -8.43 7.48 5.19
CA ASP A 68 -9.45 7.02 6.14
C ASP A 68 -10.80 6.77 5.46
N ARG A 69 -11.17 7.58 4.45
CA ARG A 69 -12.32 7.31 3.59
C ARG A 69 -12.18 5.98 2.84
N ILE A 70 -11.00 5.67 2.29
CA ILE A 70 -10.73 4.39 1.62
C ILE A 70 -10.83 3.23 2.63
N TYR A 71 -10.33 3.42 3.85
CA TYR A 71 -10.51 2.45 4.94
C TYR A 71 -12.01 2.23 5.27
N THR A 72 -12.81 3.28 5.31
CA THR A 72 -14.27 3.17 5.51
C THR A 72 -14.94 2.40 4.35
N ILE A 73 -14.47 2.59 3.10
CA ILE A 73 -14.93 1.80 1.94
C ILE A 73 -14.58 0.32 2.12
N TYR A 74 -13.37 0.00 2.59
CA TYR A 74 -12.96 -1.37 2.92
C TYR A 74 -13.88 -2.02 3.97
N GLU A 75 -14.18 -1.31 5.07
CA GLU A 75 -15.10 -1.79 6.10
C GLU A 75 -16.49 -2.05 5.52
N ARG A 76 -16.96 -1.20 4.60
CA ARG A 76 -18.24 -1.39 3.89
C ARG A 76 -18.25 -2.61 2.97
N LEU A 77 -17.11 -2.95 2.36
CA LEU A 77 -16.99 -4.09 1.43
C LEU A 77 -16.98 -5.44 2.15
N TYR A 78 -16.34 -5.52 3.33
CA TYR A 78 -16.04 -6.82 3.96
C TYR A 78 -16.57 -7.00 5.38
N GLY A 79 -17.06 -5.92 5.99
CA GLY A 79 -17.49 -5.92 7.38
C GLY A 79 -16.32 -5.99 8.36
N SER A 80 -16.56 -5.43 9.54
CA SER A 80 -15.59 -5.30 10.63
C SER A 80 -15.23 -6.62 11.33
N ALA A 81 -15.99 -7.70 11.12
CA ALA A 81 -15.76 -9.02 11.73
C ALA A 81 -14.49 -9.74 11.21
N ARG A 82 -13.83 -9.20 10.18
CA ARG A 82 -12.59 -9.74 9.60
C ARG A 82 -11.33 -9.01 10.03
N ILE A 83 -11.45 -8.05 10.96
CA ILE A 83 -10.30 -7.42 11.60
C ILE A 83 -9.85 -8.31 12.77
N ASN A 84 -9.46 -9.54 12.44
CA ASN A 84 -8.69 -10.39 13.34
C ASN A 84 -7.22 -10.00 13.14
N SER A 85 -6.81 -8.90 13.76
CA SER A 85 -5.39 -8.55 13.81
C SER A 85 -4.65 -9.63 14.61
N PHE A 86 -3.57 -10.15 14.03
CA PHE A 86 -2.66 -11.06 14.75
C PHE A 86 -1.91 -10.34 15.88
N ASP A 87 -1.89 -9.01 15.87
CA ASP A 87 -1.24 -8.19 16.89
C ASP A 87 -2.24 -7.59 17.89
N VAL A 88 -2.97 -8.47 18.58
CA VAL A 88 -3.93 -8.06 19.62
C VAL A 88 -3.28 -7.18 20.69
N GLN A 89 -1.98 -7.35 20.95
CA GLN A 89 -1.26 -6.59 21.96
C GLN A 89 -1.15 -5.11 21.56
N THR A 90 -0.71 -4.82 20.34
CA THR A 90 -0.63 -3.44 19.83
C THR A 90 -1.99 -2.78 19.77
N PHE A 91 -3.04 -3.52 19.38
CA PHE A 91 -4.42 -2.98 19.33
C PHE A 91 -4.99 -2.59 20.70
N MET A 92 -4.42 -3.11 21.79
CA MET A 92 -4.83 -2.79 23.16
C MET A 92 -3.97 -1.71 23.81
N LYS A 93 -2.81 -1.40 23.23
CA LYS A 93 -1.92 -0.34 23.70
C LYS A 93 -2.46 1.03 23.27
N PRO A 94 -2.57 2.02 24.17
CA PRO A 94 -2.89 3.38 23.77
C PRO A 94 -1.82 3.94 22.81
N MET A 95 -2.26 4.62 21.77
CA MET A 95 -1.43 5.33 20.81
C MET A 95 -0.95 6.64 21.43
N ASP A 96 0.36 6.84 21.48
CA ASP A 96 0.94 8.12 21.87
C ASP A 96 0.87 9.11 20.70
N PRO A 97 0.64 10.41 20.96
CA PRO A 97 0.45 11.05 22.26
C PRO A 97 -1.03 11.16 22.69
N PHE A 98 -1.97 10.44 22.06
CA PHE A 98 -3.40 10.62 22.33
C PHE A 98 -3.79 10.27 23.76
N SER A 99 -3.08 9.32 24.38
CA SER A 99 -3.30 8.90 25.76
C SER A 99 -2.77 9.88 26.82
N TRP A 100 -1.98 10.88 26.43
CA TRP A 100 -1.26 11.75 27.38
C TRP A 100 -2.20 12.72 28.07
N GLU A 101 -1.85 13.11 29.30
CA GLU A 101 -2.66 14.07 30.06
C GLU A 101 -2.75 15.45 29.39
N THR A 102 -1.71 15.84 28.65
CA THR A 102 -1.63 17.08 27.90
C THR A 102 -2.53 17.11 26.66
N ASN A 103 -3.12 15.99 26.25
CA ASN A 103 -4.06 15.98 25.13
C ASN A 103 -5.34 16.77 25.51
N PRO A 104 -5.66 17.88 24.81
CA PRO A 104 -6.79 18.72 25.16
C PRO A 104 -8.16 18.13 24.76
N PHE A 105 -8.19 17.07 23.95
CA PHE A 105 -9.43 16.54 23.38
C PHE A 105 -9.82 15.19 24.00
N ASN A 106 -10.81 15.22 24.91
CA ASN A 106 -11.32 14.03 25.60
C ASN A 106 -11.68 12.89 24.64
N ILE A 107 -12.35 13.18 23.53
CA ILE A 107 -12.75 12.15 22.56
C ILE A 107 -11.55 11.35 22.02
N THR A 108 -10.42 12.00 21.73
CA THR A 108 -9.22 11.30 21.25
C THR A 108 -8.46 10.59 22.37
N LYS A 109 -8.55 11.10 23.61
CA LYS A 109 -7.99 10.45 24.80
C LYS A 109 -8.75 9.16 25.14
N ASP A 110 -10.08 9.23 25.13
CA ASP A 110 -10.99 8.11 25.37
C ASP A 110 -10.85 7.04 24.28
N GLN A 111 -10.63 7.47 23.03
CA GLN A 111 -10.45 6.60 21.86
C GLN A 111 -8.97 6.35 21.51
N SER A 112 -8.06 6.48 22.48
CA SER A 112 -6.61 6.37 22.23
C SER A 112 -6.13 4.96 21.89
N LYS A 113 -6.95 3.92 22.06
CA LYS A 113 -6.57 2.53 21.70
C LYS A 113 -7.02 2.23 20.26
N PRO A 114 -6.18 1.60 19.41
CA PRO A 114 -6.58 1.28 18.05
C PRO A 114 -7.87 0.43 17.99
N LYS A 115 -8.05 -0.50 18.93
CA LYS A 115 -9.29 -1.29 19.00
C LYS A 115 -10.55 -0.46 19.17
N SER A 116 -10.46 0.69 19.85
CA SER A 116 -11.62 1.53 20.12
C SER A 116 -11.98 2.44 18.94
N THR A 117 -11.10 2.63 17.95
CA THR A 117 -11.38 3.47 16.77
C THR A 117 -12.12 2.75 15.65
N PHE A 118 -12.26 1.42 15.72
CA PHE A 118 -12.93 0.64 14.67
C PHE A 118 -14.40 1.02 14.49
N THR A 119 -14.80 1.25 13.23
CA THR A 119 -16.11 1.82 12.90
C THR A 119 -17.11 0.71 12.53
N PHE A 120 -17.52 -0.09 13.53
CA PHE A 120 -18.41 -1.24 13.30
C PHE A 120 -19.76 -0.87 12.65
N LYS A 121 -20.28 0.33 12.94
CA LYS A 121 -21.53 0.89 12.37
C LYS A 121 -21.53 2.42 12.31
N HIS A 122 -20.88 3.06 13.29
CA HIS A 122 -20.72 4.52 13.39
C HIS A 122 -19.31 4.80 13.90
N SER A 123 -18.67 5.84 13.39
CA SER A 123 -17.36 6.26 13.91
C SER A 123 -17.52 6.77 15.35
N PRO A 124 -16.74 6.25 16.31
CA PRO A 124 -16.72 6.76 17.68
C PRO A 124 -16.14 8.19 17.77
N LEU A 125 -15.55 8.69 16.67
CA LEU A 125 -14.93 10.01 16.57
C LEU A 125 -15.89 11.09 16.04
N GLY A 126 -17.16 10.74 15.76
CA GLY A 126 -18.22 11.72 15.50
C GLY A 126 -18.28 12.29 14.08
N TYR A 127 -17.47 11.80 13.14
CA TYR A 127 -17.50 12.21 11.73
C TYR A 127 -18.13 11.14 10.83
N LYS A 128 -18.49 11.55 9.60
CA LYS A 128 -18.93 10.65 8.53
C LYS A 128 -18.51 11.21 7.17
N TYR A 129 -18.27 10.32 6.21
CA TYR A 129 -18.10 10.69 4.81
C TYR A 129 -19.45 10.77 4.12
N GLN A 130 -19.63 11.79 3.28
CA GLN A 130 -20.84 11.97 2.49
C GLN A 130 -20.93 10.95 1.35
N ASP A 131 -19.78 10.65 0.74
CA ASP A 131 -19.65 9.76 -0.40
C ASP A 131 -18.61 8.68 -0.10
N LEU A 132 -18.99 7.42 -0.33
CA LEU A 132 -18.16 6.22 -0.18
C LEU A 132 -17.96 5.50 -1.51
N THR A 133 -18.07 6.20 -2.64
CA THR A 133 -17.72 5.65 -3.94
C THR A 133 -16.21 5.78 -4.22
N LEU A 134 -15.60 4.79 -4.88
CA LEU A 134 -14.22 4.93 -5.36
C LEU A 134 -14.27 5.17 -6.86
N ASN A 135 -13.82 6.35 -7.32
CA ASN A 135 -13.93 6.79 -8.71
C ASN A 135 -15.36 6.65 -9.28
N GLY A 136 -16.38 6.96 -8.47
CA GLY A 136 -17.79 6.84 -8.84
C GLY A 136 -18.36 5.41 -8.77
N LEU A 137 -17.57 4.42 -8.37
CA LEU A 137 -18.03 3.04 -8.14
C LEU A 137 -18.51 2.89 -6.69
N ASP A 138 -19.77 2.50 -6.53
CA ASP A 138 -20.30 2.12 -5.22
C ASP A 138 -19.78 0.75 -4.75
N SER A 139 -20.17 0.32 -3.55
CA SER A 139 -19.72 -0.95 -2.98
C SER A 139 -20.09 -2.18 -3.84
N MET A 140 -21.26 -2.17 -4.50
CA MET A 140 -21.69 -3.30 -5.34
C MET A 140 -20.87 -3.35 -6.63
N ALA A 141 -20.68 -2.19 -7.27
CA ALA A 141 -19.86 -2.05 -8.47
C ALA A 141 -18.40 -2.41 -8.19
N LEU A 142 -17.85 -1.99 -7.04
CA LEU A 142 -16.49 -2.36 -6.60
C LEU A 142 -16.36 -3.86 -6.37
N GLN A 143 -17.30 -4.50 -5.67
CA GLN A 143 -17.26 -5.96 -5.48
C GLN A 143 -17.30 -6.70 -6.81
N LYS A 144 -18.15 -6.26 -7.76
CA LYS A 144 -18.22 -6.82 -9.11
C LYS A 144 -16.88 -6.64 -9.84
N LEU A 145 -16.30 -5.45 -9.82
CA LEU A 145 -15.01 -5.17 -10.44
C LEU A 145 -13.88 -6.04 -9.87
N ILE A 146 -13.80 -6.14 -8.54
CA ILE A 146 -12.83 -6.99 -7.84
C ILE A 146 -13.01 -8.47 -8.23
N LYS A 147 -14.26 -8.95 -8.31
CA LYS A 147 -14.57 -10.32 -8.73
C LYS A 147 -14.11 -10.58 -10.16
N GLU A 148 -14.42 -9.68 -11.09
CA GLU A 148 -13.99 -9.80 -12.49
C GLU A 148 -12.47 -9.75 -12.66
N ARG A 149 -11.76 -8.93 -11.87
CA ARG A 149 -10.30 -8.88 -11.88
C ARG A 149 -9.67 -10.20 -11.43
N LYS A 150 -10.22 -10.82 -10.38
CA LYS A 150 -9.71 -12.08 -9.83
C LYS A 150 -9.89 -13.29 -10.75
N LYS A 151 -10.81 -13.23 -11.71
CA LYS A 151 -10.97 -14.27 -12.74
C LYS A 151 -9.79 -14.36 -13.70
N LYS A 152 -8.96 -13.32 -13.80
CA LYS A 152 -7.81 -13.29 -14.72
C LYS A 152 -6.54 -13.75 -14.01
N PRO A 153 -5.68 -14.55 -14.67
CA PRO A 153 -4.37 -14.87 -14.13
C PRO A 153 -3.51 -13.62 -14.02
N ARG A 154 -2.73 -13.51 -12.94
CA ARG A 154 -1.88 -12.34 -12.65
C ARG A 154 -0.53 -12.76 -12.10
N ALA A 155 0.44 -11.87 -12.29
CA ALA A 155 1.79 -12.01 -11.74
C ALA A 155 2.10 -10.82 -10.83
N PHE A 156 2.72 -11.10 -9.69
CA PHE A 156 3.11 -10.12 -8.70
C PHE A 156 4.59 -10.23 -8.38
N ALA A 157 5.26 -9.09 -8.25
CA ALA A 157 6.50 -8.96 -7.53
C ALA A 157 6.19 -8.87 -6.03
N VAL A 158 6.84 -9.71 -5.23
CA VAL A 158 6.59 -9.84 -3.80
C VAL A 158 7.76 -9.31 -3.01
N PHE A 159 7.49 -8.35 -2.13
CA PHE A 159 8.49 -7.64 -1.34
C PHE A 159 8.28 -7.88 0.15
N ARG A 160 9.38 -8.10 0.88
CA ARG A 160 9.43 -7.98 2.34
C ARG A 160 9.99 -6.61 2.67
N LEU A 161 9.21 -5.78 3.35
CA LEU A 161 9.56 -4.38 3.60
C LEU A 161 9.75 -4.14 5.09
N ASN A 162 10.73 -3.31 5.41
CA ASN A 162 11.08 -2.87 6.75
C ASN A 162 11.57 -1.42 6.71
N SER A 163 11.63 -0.80 7.89
CA SER A 163 12.17 0.54 8.09
C SER A 163 13.66 0.60 7.74
N PHE A 164 14.08 1.68 7.08
CA PHE A 164 15.49 2.01 6.90
C PHE A 164 15.79 3.51 7.11
N ARG A 165 14.92 4.21 7.86
CA ARG A 165 15.12 5.59 8.37
C ARG A 165 15.30 6.68 7.31
N THR A 166 14.81 6.43 6.11
CA THR A 166 14.69 7.43 5.05
C THR A 166 13.54 7.05 4.15
N SER A 167 12.90 8.03 3.54
CA SER A 167 11.99 7.77 2.43
C SER A 167 12.76 7.33 1.19
N ALA A 168 12.17 6.44 0.40
CA ALA A 168 12.74 5.97 -0.84
C ALA A 168 11.69 5.60 -1.91
N GLU A 169 12.10 5.76 -3.17
CA GLU A 169 11.46 5.18 -4.35
C GLU A 169 12.09 3.82 -4.65
N ILE A 170 11.25 2.80 -4.83
CA ILE A 170 11.67 1.46 -5.21
C ILE A 170 11.22 1.22 -6.65
N LYS A 171 12.18 1.14 -7.57
CA LYS A 171 11.95 0.87 -8.98
C LYS A 171 11.98 -0.62 -9.24
N VAL A 172 10.88 -1.16 -9.75
CA VAL A 172 10.67 -2.58 -10.00
C VAL A 172 10.93 -2.89 -11.46
N GLN A 173 11.71 -3.95 -11.71
CA GLN A 173 12.05 -4.42 -13.04
C GLN A 173 11.74 -5.91 -13.18
N VAL A 174 11.27 -6.31 -14.36
CA VAL A 174 11.11 -7.71 -14.75
C VAL A 174 12.29 -8.09 -15.64
N CYS A 175 13.04 -9.11 -15.26
CA CYS A 175 14.25 -9.52 -15.96
C CYS A 175 14.18 -10.95 -16.45
N ILE A 176 14.71 -11.18 -17.66
CA ILE A 176 14.84 -12.52 -18.25
C ILE A 176 16.17 -13.13 -17.78
N PRO A 177 16.21 -14.38 -17.30
CA PRO A 177 17.45 -15.05 -16.95
C PRO A 177 18.31 -15.23 -18.18
N THR A 178 19.62 -14.97 -18.07
CA THR A 178 20.59 -15.31 -19.11
C THR A 178 20.66 -16.82 -19.29
N SER A 179 20.09 -17.34 -20.39
CA SER A 179 20.45 -18.66 -20.89
C SER A 179 21.78 -18.56 -21.65
N ASN A 180 22.79 -19.25 -21.14
CA ASN A 180 24.10 -19.58 -21.73
C ASN A 180 24.54 -18.77 -22.97
N ALA A 181 25.56 -17.92 -22.76
CA ALA A 181 26.40 -17.28 -23.78
C ALA A 181 25.72 -16.27 -24.73
N GLY A 182 25.68 -15.00 -24.33
CA GLY A 182 25.73 -13.88 -25.27
C GLY A 182 24.59 -12.86 -25.21
N THR A 183 23.51 -13.11 -24.47
CA THR A 183 22.47 -12.09 -24.23
C THR A 183 22.78 -11.36 -22.92
N ASN A 184 22.79 -10.02 -22.94
CA ASN A 184 22.81 -9.24 -21.70
C ASN A 184 21.52 -9.53 -20.91
N ASN A 185 21.60 -9.49 -19.57
CA ASN A 185 20.41 -9.48 -18.70
C ASN A 185 19.43 -8.41 -19.21
N TYR A 186 18.34 -8.85 -19.86
CA TYR A 186 17.31 -7.92 -20.32
C TYR A 186 16.32 -7.69 -19.20
N CYS A 187 16.18 -6.43 -18.80
CA CYS A 187 15.27 -5.99 -17.77
C CYS A 187 14.35 -4.90 -18.31
N GLU A 188 13.07 -4.98 -17.98
CA GLU A 188 12.04 -4.00 -18.33
C GLU A 188 11.47 -3.36 -17.08
N TYR A 189 11.38 -2.03 -17.09
CA TYR A 189 10.77 -1.29 -16.01
C TYR A 189 9.27 -1.61 -15.90
N ALA A 190 8.88 -2.08 -14.72
CA ALA A 190 7.51 -2.45 -14.41
C ALA A 190 6.73 -1.36 -13.68
N GLY A 191 7.44 -0.45 -13.01
CA GLY A 191 6.85 0.64 -12.23
C GLY A 191 7.64 0.88 -10.94
N ALA A 192 7.09 1.73 -10.07
CA ALA A 192 7.70 2.03 -8.79
C ALA A 192 6.65 2.17 -7.69
N PHE A 193 7.08 1.95 -6.46
CA PHE A 193 6.33 2.26 -5.26
C PHE A 193 7.23 2.99 -4.26
N PHE A 194 6.62 3.56 -3.22
CA PHE A 194 7.29 4.46 -2.31
C PHE A 194 7.19 3.98 -0.88
N LEU A 195 8.30 4.11 -0.16
CA LEU A 195 8.36 3.98 1.29
C LEU A 195 8.58 5.36 1.89
N LEU A 196 7.71 5.72 2.82
CA LEU A 196 7.85 6.92 3.64
C LEU A 196 8.68 6.57 4.88
N GLY A 197 9.66 7.41 5.21
CA GLY A 197 10.51 7.23 6.36
C GLY A 197 11.22 8.52 6.76
N GLY A 198 11.95 8.47 7.86
CA GLY A 198 12.68 9.62 8.38
C GLY A 198 13.73 9.21 9.41
N PRO A 199 14.71 10.06 9.71
CA PRO A 199 15.71 9.81 10.74
C PRO A 199 15.16 9.37 12.11
N LEU A 200 13.97 9.84 12.49
CA LEU A 200 13.31 9.54 13.77
C LEU A 200 12.31 8.38 13.68
N GLU A 201 12.24 7.71 12.54
CA GLU A 201 11.34 6.57 12.30
C GLU A 201 11.56 5.46 13.34
N MET A 202 10.45 4.96 13.89
CA MET A 202 10.46 3.76 14.72
C MET A 202 10.78 2.54 13.85
N PRO A 203 11.65 1.62 14.28
CA PRO A 203 11.89 0.39 13.54
C PRO A 203 10.60 -0.41 13.34
N TRP A 204 10.34 -0.82 12.11
CA TRP A 204 9.17 -1.63 11.75
C TRP A 204 9.52 -2.65 10.66
N ALA A 205 8.73 -3.71 10.59
CA ALA A 205 8.75 -4.67 9.50
C ALA A 205 7.34 -5.22 9.30
N PHE A 206 6.85 -5.27 8.06
CA PHE A 206 5.53 -5.83 7.82
C PHE A 206 5.54 -7.34 8.10
N SER A 207 4.48 -7.81 8.75
CA SER A 207 4.27 -9.25 8.95
C SER A 207 3.84 -9.95 7.67
N ASN A 208 3.14 -9.23 6.79
CA ASN A 208 2.73 -9.71 5.47
C ASN A 208 3.56 -9.07 4.37
N PRO A 209 3.84 -9.78 3.26
CA PRO A 209 4.55 -9.19 2.14
C PRO A 209 3.68 -8.20 1.35
N TYR A 210 4.34 -7.24 0.74
CA TYR A 210 3.74 -6.34 -0.24
C TYR A 210 3.74 -7.01 -1.63
N TYR A 211 2.60 -6.98 -2.32
CA TYR A 211 2.48 -7.51 -3.68
C TYR A 211 2.28 -6.38 -4.68
N PHE A 212 3.27 -6.16 -5.53
CA PHE A 212 3.25 -5.22 -6.64
C PHE A 212 2.88 -5.94 -7.94
N GLU A 213 1.83 -5.51 -8.64
CA GLU A 213 1.39 -6.21 -9.85
C GLU A 213 2.31 -5.94 -11.05
N VAL A 214 2.84 -7.02 -11.65
CA VAL A 214 3.73 -6.94 -12.83
C VAL A 214 3.12 -7.56 -14.09
N THR A 215 1.86 -8.02 -14.02
CA THR A 215 1.14 -8.72 -15.11
C THR A 215 1.31 -8.02 -16.47
N LYS A 216 1.06 -6.70 -16.53
CA LYS A 216 1.12 -5.92 -17.78
C LYS A 216 2.52 -5.94 -18.39
N THR A 217 3.57 -5.84 -17.56
CA THR A 217 4.97 -5.83 -18.00
C THR A 217 5.39 -7.21 -18.51
N VAL A 218 5.06 -8.28 -17.77
CA VAL A 218 5.35 -9.66 -18.17
C VAL A 218 4.68 -9.99 -19.52
N GLN A 219 3.41 -9.59 -19.69
CA GLN A 219 2.69 -9.75 -20.96
C GLN A 219 3.29 -8.91 -22.10
N ARG A 220 3.72 -7.67 -21.83
CA ARG A 220 4.39 -6.80 -22.81
C ARG A 220 5.72 -7.41 -23.29
N MET A 221 6.45 -8.07 -22.39
CA MET A 221 7.66 -8.84 -22.69
C MET A 221 7.37 -10.17 -23.39
N LYS A 222 6.11 -10.52 -23.63
CA LYS A 222 5.67 -11.78 -24.24
C LYS A 222 6.13 -13.02 -23.46
N LEU A 223 6.25 -12.89 -22.14
CA LEU A 223 6.60 -13.98 -21.24
C LEU A 223 5.32 -14.64 -20.70
N PRO A 224 5.32 -15.97 -20.47
CA PRO A 224 4.26 -16.63 -19.70
C PRO A 224 4.21 -16.07 -18.27
N LEU A 225 3.02 -15.88 -17.70
CA LEU A 225 2.88 -15.32 -16.35
C LEU A 225 3.45 -16.25 -15.25
N ASP A 226 3.44 -17.55 -15.50
CA ASP A 226 4.05 -18.62 -14.70
C ASP A 226 5.44 -19.05 -15.23
N GLY A 227 5.98 -18.30 -16.19
CA GLY A 227 7.26 -18.59 -16.83
C GLY A 227 8.48 -18.25 -15.98
N ASN A 228 9.66 -18.51 -16.55
CA ASN A 228 10.94 -18.25 -15.89
C ASN A 228 11.42 -16.81 -16.13
N TYR A 229 11.10 -15.93 -15.18
CA TYR A 229 11.62 -14.56 -15.09
C TYR A 229 11.85 -14.21 -13.62
N ARG A 230 12.67 -13.19 -13.37
CA ARG A 230 12.96 -12.69 -12.02
C ARG A 230 12.54 -11.25 -11.86
N ILE A 231 12.40 -10.83 -10.62
CA ILE A 231 12.19 -9.44 -10.26
C ILE A 231 13.51 -8.88 -9.75
N GLU A 232 13.89 -7.73 -10.28
CA GLU A 232 14.96 -6.91 -9.72
C GLU A 232 14.35 -5.61 -9.20
N ALA A 233 14.96 -5.03 -8.16
CA ALA A 233 14.50 -3.79 -7.59
C ALA A 233 15.68 -2.88 -7.25
N GLU A 234 15.56 -1.62 -7.60
CA GLU A 234 16.53 -0.58 -7.27
C GLU A 234 15.89 0.42 -6.33
N ILE A 235 16.59 0.75 -5.24
CA ILE A 235 16.12 1.67 -4.22
C ILE A 235 16.85 3.01 -4.33
N TYR A 236 16.09 4.10 -4.36
CA TYR A 236 16.59 5.46 -4.45
C TYR A 236 16.03 6.27 -3.30
N SER A 237 16.90 6.90 -2.51
CA SER A 237 16.48 7.91 -1.54
C SER A 237 15.71 9.04 -2.23
N VAL A 238 14.91 9.79 -1.48
CA VAL A 238 14.20 10.98 -1.99
C VAL A 238 15.13 12.00 -2.65
N ASN A 239 16.40 12.08 -2.24
CA ASN A 239 17.40 12.96 -2.84
C ASN A 239 17.94 12.44 -4.20
N GLY A 240 17.51 11.27 -4.66
CA GLY A 240 17.93 10.62 -5.90
C GLY A 240 19.20 9.77 -5.77
N ALA A 241 19.80 9.69 -4.58
CA ALA A 241 20.94 8.81 -4.34
C ALA A 241 20.48 7.35 -4.27
N ARG A 242 21.13 6.48 -5.05
CA ARG A 242 20.90 5.03 -5.00
C ARG A 242 21.32 4.50 -3.63
N LEU A 243 20.42 3.77 -2.98
CA LEU A 243 20.70 3.09 -1.72
C LEU A 243 21.26 1.68 -2.00
N PRO A 244 22.09 1.14 -1.09
CA PRO A 244 22.58 -0.23 -1.17
C PRO A 244 21.46 -1.28 -1.22
N ASP A 245 21.69 -2.35 -1.97
CA ASP A 245 20.68 -3.40 -2.20
C ASP A 245 20.33 -4.17 -0.91
N TYR A 246 21.20 -4.18 0.12
CA TYR A 246 20.93 -4.88 1.39
C TYR A 246 19.77 -4.28 2.19
N PHE A 247 19.32 -3.06 1.87
CA PHE A 247 18.15 -2.45 2.51
C PHE A 247 16.84 -3.09 2.07
N LEU A 248 16.84 -3.84 0.97
CA LEU A 248 15.66 -4.51 0.44
C LEU A 248 15.97 -5.99 0.17
N PRO A 249 15.39 -6.93 0.93
CA PRO A 249 15.50 -8.35 0.61
C PRO A 249 15.07 -8.61 -0.85
N HIS A 250 15.78 -9.50 -1.54
CA HIS A 250 15.49 -9.80 -2.94
C HIS A 250 14.02 -10.18 -3.13
N PRO A 251 13.29 -9.50 -4.05
CA PRO A 251 11.91 -9.82 -4.33
C PRO A 251 11.79 -11.12 -5.11
N PHE A 252 10.61 -11.73 -5.05
CA PHE A 252 10.30 -12.94 -5.81
C PHE A 252 8.98 -12.81 -6.56
N VAL A 253 8.75 -13.71 -7.52
CA VAL A 253 7.53 -13.75 -8.32
C VAL A 253 6.46 -14.58 -7.62
N SER A 254 5.23 -14.07 -7.58
CA SER A 254 4.04 -14.82 -7.23
C SER A 254 3.07 -14.81 -8.41
N PHE A 255 2.91 -15.97 -9.04
CA PHE A 255 1.83 -16.21 -9.98
C PHE A 255 0.54 -16.54 -9.22
N ARG A 256 -0.57 -15.94 -9.63
CA ARG A 256 -1.91 -16.23 -9.12
C ARG A 256 -2.80 -16.64 -10.29
N PRO A 257 -3.28 -17.89 -10.34
CA PRO A 257 -4.22 -18.29 -11.38
C PRO A 257 -5.52 -17.51 -11.24
N GLY A 258 -6.27 -17.41 -12.34
CA GLY A 258 -7.62 -16.88 -12.30
C GLY A 258 -8.52 -17.75 -11.43
N SER A 259 -9.32 -17.14 -10.55
CA SER A 259 -10.33 -17.87 -9.80
C SER A 259 -11.53 -18.18 -10.71
N GLU A 260 -11.79 -19.45 -10.98
CA GLU A 260 -13.12 -19.90 -11.37
C GLU A 260 -13.99 -19.86 -10.12
N ASP A 261 -15.16 -19.21 -10.20
CA ASP A 261 -16.13 -19.20 -9.10
C ASP A 261 -16.52 -20.66 -8.78
N LYS A 262 -16.02 -21.20 -7.67
CA LYS A 262 -16.78 -22.20 -6.92
C LYS A 262 -17.52 -21.42 -5.86
N ASP A 263 -18.74 -21.01 -6.22
CA ASP A 263 -19.73 -20.48 -5.27
C ASP A 263 -19.89 -21.43 -4.07
#